data_AF-A0A523M1D4-F1
#
_entry.id   AF-A0A523M1D4-F1
#
_cell.length_a   1.000
_cell.length_b   1.000
_cell.length_c   1.000
_cell.angle_alpha   90.00
_cell.angle_beta   90.00
_cell.angle_gamma   90.00
#
_symmetry.space_group_name_H-M   'P 1'
#
loop_
_entity.id
_entity.type
_entity.pdbx_description
1 polymer ?
#
loop_
_entity_poly.entity_id
_entity_poly.type
_entity_poly.pdbx_seq_one_letter_code
_entity_poly.pdbx_strand_id
1 'polypeptide(L)'
;MFFVLVLALHNAPLSWKTKKTNLLIASYLFYAAWNPPFVILLWISTVIDWHVAKKIFAEQVQQRRRMLLAVSVIVNLGLLGYFKYGGFLLDNFVMLAAAAGINYQPPEWSIILPVGISFYTFQTMAYSLDVYHRRAEPSRSFLDFALFVTFFPQLVAGPIVRPTHLLPQFATPRVATPQQLYWGLGLITIGL
;
A
#
# COMPACT_ATOMS: atom_id res chain seq x y z
N MET A 1 -1.56 -12.81 -19.38
CA MET A 1 -1.54 -11.68 -20.35
C MET A 1 -1.03 -10.37 -19.73
N PHE A 2 -1.66 -9.85 -18.66
CA PHE A 2 -1.26 -8.59 -18.01
C PHE A 2 0.24 -8.53 -17.65
N PHE A 3 0.76 -9.54 -16.94
CA PHE A 3 2.16 -9.58 -16.53
C PHE A 3 3.15 -9.52 -17.70
N VAL A 4 2.85 -10.23 -18.81
CA VAL A 4 3.70 -10.25 -20.01
C VAL A 4 3.78 -8.86 -20.65
N LEU A 5 2.66 -8.14 -20.73
CA LEU A 5 2.63 -6.78 -21.26
C LEU A 5 3.45 -5.82 -20.40
N VAL A 6 3.31 -5.90 -19.08
CA VAL A 6 4.11 -5.09 -18.14
C VAL A 6 5.60 -5.36 -18.29
N LEU A 7 5.99 -6.64 -18.40
CA LEU A 7 7.37 -7.05 -18.57
C LEU A 7 7.94 -6.56 -19.92
N ALA A 8 7.19 -6.68 -21.01
CA ALA A 8 7.59 -6.18 -22.33
C ALA A 8 7.81 -4.66 -22.33
N LEU A 9 6.87 -3.90 -21.76
CA LEU A 9 6.99 -2.44 -21.62
C LEU A 9 8.17 -2.03 -20.73
N HIS A 10 8.49 -2.82 -19.70
CA HIS A 10 9.63 -2.55 -18.83
C HIS A 10 10.98 -2.84 -19.50
N ASN A 11 11.04 -3.84 -20.38
CA ASN A 11 12.24 -4.21 -21.13
C ASN A 11 12.49 -3.32 -22.37
N ALA A 12 11.48 -2.58 -22.83
CA ALA A 12 11.65 -1.61 -23.92
C ALA A 12 12.71 -0.53 -23.59
N PRO A 13 13.37 0.05 -24.61
CA PRO A 13 14.40 1.09 -24.46
C PRO A 13 13.79 2.46 -24.10
N LEU A 14 13.02 2.50 -23.01
CA LEU A 14 12.36 3.69 -22.50
C LEU A 14 13.16 4.35 -21.38
N SER A 15 12.92 5.64 -21.15
CA SER A 15 13.51 6.35 -20.01
C SER A 15 13.10 5.71 -18.67
N TRP A 16 13.96 5.78 -17.65
CA TRP A 16 13.65 5.21 -16.34
C TRP A 16 12.39 5.81 -15.70
N LYS A 17 12.14 7.11 -15.92
CA LYS A 17 10.92 7.78 -15.47
C LYS A 17 9.69 7.17 -16.13
N THR A 18 9.71 6.95 -17.45
CA THR A 18 8.63 6.29 -18.20
C THR A 18 8.39 4.87 -17.69
N LYS A 19 9.46 4.11 -17.43
CA LYS A 19 9.33 2.74 -16.87
C LYS A 19 8.62 2.74 -15.52
N LYS A 20 8.97 3.67 -14.62
CA LYS A 20 8.29 3.82 -13.32
C LYS A 20 6.83 4.23 -13.45
N THR A 21 6.53 5.17 -14.35
CA THR A 21 5.15 5.58 -14.64
C THR A 21 4.33 4.43 -15.20
N ASN A 22 4.89 3.64 -16.13
CA ASN A 22 4.22 2.45 -16.67
C ASN A 22 3.94 1.42 -15.57
N LEU A 23 4.88 1.18 -14.66
CA LEU A 23 4.68 0.28 -13.51
C LEU A 23 3.62 0.80 -12.55
N LEU A 24 3.57 2.12 -12.32
CA LEU A 24 2.55 2.75 -11.49
C LEU A 24 1.16 2.62 -12.12
N ILE A 25 1.04 2.91 -13.42
CA ILE A 25 -0.22 2.77 -14.17
C ILE A 25 -0.67 1.31 -14.16
N ALA A 26 0.23 0.37 -14.46
CA ALA A 26 -0.05 -1.05 -14.40
C ALA A 26 -0.54 -1.46 -13.00
N SER A 27 0.10 -0.95 -11.94
CA SER A 27 -0.30 -1.21 -10.57
C SER A 27 -1.72 -0.73 -10.28
N TYR A 28 -2.07 0.51 -10.66
CA TYR A 28 -3.43 1.00 -10.48
C TYR A 28 -4.47 0.24 -11.33
N LEU A 29 -4.13 -0.11 -12.57
CA LEU A 29 -5.00 -0.94 -13.42
C LEU A 29 -5.25 -2.31 -12.80
N PHE A 30 -4.24 -2.90 -12.14
CA PHE A 30 -4.38 -4.17 -11.44
C PHE A 30 -5.42 -4.09 -10.30
N TYR A 31 -5.38 -3.05 -9.46
CA TYR A 31 -6.41 -2.86 -8.42
C TYR A 31 -7.76 -2.45 -8.99
N ALA A 32 -7.76 -1.62 -10.03
CA ALA A 32 -9.00 -1.20 -10.68
C ALA A 32 -9.74 -2.39 -11.30
N ALA A 33 -9.01 -3.37 -11.84
CA ALA A 33 -9.58 -4.60 -12.38
C ALA A 33 -10.29 -5.44 -11.30
N TRP A 34 -9.89 -5.33 -10.03
CA TRP A 34 -10.60 -5.95 -8.91
C TRP A 34 -11.84 -5.15 -8.50
N ASN A 35 -11.65 -3.87 -8.16
CA ASN A 35 -12.74 -2.97 -7.76
C ASN A 35 -12.28 -1.50 -7.89
N PRO A 36 -12.73 -0.75 -8.92
CA PRO A 36 -12.23 0.59 -9.22
C PRO A 36 -12.32 1.61 -8.06
N PRO A 37 -13.42 1.69 -7.29
CA PRO A 37 -13.50 2.55 -6.10
C PRO A 37 -12.32 2.46 -5.13
N PHE A 38 -11.72 1.28 -4.93
CA PHE A 38 -10.62 1.12 -3.97
C PHE A 38 -9.29 1.73 -4.43
N VAL A 39 -9.16 2.09 -5.71
CA VAL A 39 -8.03 2.89 -6.19
C VAL A 39 -8.00 4.26 -5.52
N ILE A 40 -9.16 4.86 -5.28
CA ILE A 40 -9.27 6.16 -4.59
C ILE A 40 -8.77 6.02 -3.14
N LEU A 41 -9.11 4.91 -2.48
CA LEU A 41 -8.66 4.62 -1.12
C LEU A 41 -7.13 4.50 -1.04
N LEU A 42 -6.54 3.73 -1.96
CA LEU A 42 -5.09 3.59 -2.10
C LEU A 42 -4.42 4.95 -2.36
N TRP A 43 -5.00 5.75 -3.24
CA TRP A 43 -4.47 7.06 -3.59
C TRP A 43 -4.51 8.03 -2.40
N ILE A 44 -5.63 8.07 -1.66
CA ILE A 44 -5.77 8.89 -0.44
C ILE A 44 -4.74 8.46 0.61
N SER A 45 -4.62 7.17 0.90
CA SER A 45 -3.61 6.66 1.84
C SER A 45 -2.19 7.04 1.40
N THR A 46 -1.87 6.87 0.11
CA THR A 46 -0.58 7.26 -0.45
C THR A 46 -0.31 8.76 -0.27
N VAL A 47 -1.29 9.62 -0.57
CA VAL A 47 -1.12 11.07 -0.43
C VAL A 47 -0.95 11.47 1.03
N ILE A 48 -1.75 10.92 1.95
CA ILE A 48 -1.66 11.21 3.38
C ILE A 48 -0.29 10.79 3.92
N ASP A 49 0.11 9.53 3.71
CA ASP A 49 1.36 9.00 4.27
C ASP A 49 2.61 9.69 3.69
N TRP A 50 2.56 10.09 2.41
CA TRP A 50 3.61 10.92 1.80
C TRP A 50 3.82 12.26 2.54
N HIS A 51 2.73 12.99 2.80
CA HIS A 51 2.80 14.29 3.45
C HIS A 51 3.15 14.15 4.93
N VAL A 52 2.57 13.16 5.62
CA VAL A 52 2.85 12.92 7.04
C VAL A 52 4.31 12.55 7.24
N ALA A 53 4.87 11.63 6.46
CA ALA A 53 6.27 11.26 6.57
C ALA A 53 7.22 12.45 6.35
N LYS A 54 6.95 13.29 5.33
CA LYS A 54 7.74 14.51 5.11
C LYS A 54 7.65 15.50 6.27
N LYS A 55 6.46 15.71 6.82
CA LYS A 55 6.25 16.58 7.98
C LYS A 55 6.95 16.04 9.23
N ILE A 56 6.90 14.73 9.47
CA ILE A 56 7.60 14.07 10.59
C ILE A 56 9.11 14.29 10.51
N PHE A 57 9.67 14.22 9.29
CA PHE A 57 11.10 14.38 9.07
C PHE A 57 11.58 15.82 9.27
N ALA A 58 10.80 16.81 8.81
CA ALA A 58 11.15 18.23 8.93
C ALA A 58 10.92 18.79 10.34
N GLU A 59 9.96 18.24 11.08
CA GLU A 59 9.60 18.69 12.42
C GLU A 59 10.68 18.31 13.46
N GLN A 60 11.05 19.27 14.31
CA GLN A 60 12.04 19.08 15.37
C GLN A 60 11.38 18.84 16.74
N VAL A 61 10.17 19.36 16.95
CA VAL A 61 9.46 19.22 18.23
C VAL A 61 8.92 17.79 18.37
N GLN A 62 9.47 17.04 19.32
CA GLN A 62 9.15 15.62 19.52
C GLN A 62 7.65 15.35 19.73
N GLN A 63 6.93 16.22 20.44
CA GLN A 63 5.48 16.10 20.64
C GLN A 63 4.71 16.18 19.32
N ARG A 64 5.06 17.14 18.45
CA ARG A 64 4.42 17.29 17.13
C ARG A 64 4.74 16.12 16.21
N ARG A 65 5.96 15.61 16.23
CA ARG A 65 6.35 14.38 15.51
C ARG A 65 5.50 13.18 15.94
N ARG A 66 5.28 13.04 17.26
CA ARG A 66 4.44 11.97 17.81
C ARG A 66 2.97 12.12 17.39
N MET A 67 2.45 13.34 17.39
CA MET A 67 1.08 13.62 16.91
C MET A 67 0.93 13.30 15.42
N LEU A 68 1.89 13.70 14.58
CA LEU A 68 1.90 13.38 13.15
C LEU A 68 1.96 11.86 12.91
N LEU A 69 2.81 11.14 13.64
CA LEU A 69 2.86 9.68 13.59
C LEU A 69 1.52 9.07 14.01
N ALA A 70 0.92 9.55 15.10
CA ALA A 70 -0.37 9.08 15.57
C ALA A 70 -1.46 9.28 14.51
N VAL A 71 -1.47 10.40 13.78
CA VAL A 71 -2.39 10.62 12.64
C VAL A 71 -2.20 9.54 11.56
N SER A 72 -0.98 9.27 11.11
CA SER A 72 -0.74 8.22 10.10
C SER A 72 -1.16 6.84 10.60
N VAL A 73 -0.84 6.49 11.86
CA VAL A 73 -1.22 5.20 12.46
C VAL A 73 -2.73 5.07 12.59
N ILE A 74 -3.43 6.10 13.07
CA ILE A 74 -4.89 6.10 13.23
C ILE A 74 -5.59 5.98 11.88
N VAL A 75 -5.13 6.70 10.85
CA VAL A 75 -5.72 6.60 9.51
C VAL A 75 -5.52 5.19 8.94
N ASN A 76 -4.30 4.65 9.01
CA ASN A 76 -3.97 3.33 8.50
C ASN A 76 -4.73 2.21 9.24
N LEU A 77 -4.70 2.21 10.58
CA LEU A 77 -5.44 1.24 11.39
C LEU A 77 -6.95 1.45 11.33
N GLY A 78 -7.43 2.68 11.16
CA GLY A 78 -8.85 2.98 10.98
C GLY A 78 -9.39 2.39 9.69
N LEU A 79 -8.67 2.55 8.57
CA LEU A 79 -9.02 1.91 7.30
C LEU A 79 -9.02 0.38 7.41
N LEU A 80 -7.95 -0.19 7.98
CA LEU A 80 -7.87 -1.63 8.18
C LEU A 80 -8.97 -2.14 9.12
N GLY A 81 -9.22 -1.42 10.20
CA GLY A 81 -10.26 -1.68 11.19
C GLY A 81 -11.64 -1.73 10.56
N TYR A 82 -11.99 -0.68 9.82
CA TYR A 82 -13.27 -0.58 9.12
C TYR A 82 -13.47 -1.72 8.12
N PHE A 83 -12.53 -1.93 7.21
CA PHE A 83 -12.73 -2.91 6.13
C PHE A 83 -12.60 -4.36 6.59
N LYS A 84 -11.74 -4.65 7.57
CA LYS A 84 -11.49 -6.03 8.03
C LYS A 84 -12.38 -6.45 9.19
N TYR A 85 -12.71 -5.53 10.09
CA TYR A 85 -13.44 -5.82 11.33
C TYR A 85 -14.77 -5.10 11.44
N GLY A 86 -15.16 -4.26 10.46
CA GLY A 86 -16.39 -3.48 10.54
C GLY A 86 -17.65 -4.34 10.72
N GLY A 87 -17.76 -5.47 10.02
CA GLY A 87 -18.87 -6.42 10.20
C GLY A 87 -18.91 -7.01 11.61
N PHE A 88 -17.76 -7.53 12.08
CA PHE A 88 -17.63 -8.04 13.45
C PHE A 88 -17.98 -6.98 14.51
N LEU A 89 -17.52 -5.73 14.34
CA LEU A 89 -17.82 -4.64 15.26
C LEU A 89 -19.31 -4.28 15.25
N LEU A 90 -19.95 -4.32 14.08
CA LEU A 90 -21.38 -4.08 13.93
C LEU A 90 -22.21 -5.17 14.62
N ASP A 91 -21.87 -6.45 14.43
CA ASP A 91 -22.57 -7.58 15.04
C ASP A 91 -22.50 -7.53 16.57
N ASN A 92 -21.31 -7.22 17.11
CA ASN A 92 -21.13 -7.04 18.55
C ASN A 92 -21.91 -5.83 19.08
N PHE A 93 -21.96 -4.73 18.33
CA PHE A 93 -22.73 -3.56 18.71
C PHE A 93 -24.23 -3.87 18.76
N VAL A 94 -24.77 -4.59 17.77
CA VAL A 94 -26.18 -5.04 17.75
C VAL A 94 -26.48 -5.92 18.97
N MET A 95 -25.59 -6.86 19.29
CA MET A 95 -25.75 -7.73 20.46
C MET A 95 -25.76 -6.94 21.78
N LEU A 96 -24.87 -5.97 21.94
CA LEU A 96 -24.81 -5.11 23.13
C LEU A 96 -26.02 -4.18 23.23
N ALA A 97 -26.47 -3.61 22.12
CA ALA A 97 -27.66 -2.79 22.06
C ALA A 97 -28.90 -3.61 22.47
N ALA A 98 -29.04 -4.83 21.96
CA ALA A 98 -30.11 -5.74 22.33
C ALA A 98 -30.08 -6.08 23.83
N ALA A 99 -28.90 -6.31 24.40
CA ALA A 99 -28.73 -6.55 25.84
C ALA A 99 -29.12 -5.31 26.69
N ALA A 100 -28.97 -4.11 26.15
CA ALA A 100 -29.43 -2.85 26.76
C ALA A 100 -30.93 -2.55 26.48
N GLY A 101 -31.66 -3.47 25.84
CA GLY A 101 -33.08 -3.30 25.50
C GLY A 101 -33.34 -2.46 24.25
N ILE A 102 -32.30 -2.11 23.49
CA ILE A 102 -32.39 -1.32 22.25
C ILE A 102 -32.43 -2.28 21.06
N ASN A 103 -33.56 -2.34 20.35
CA ASN A 103 -33.66 -3.11 19.10
C ASN A 103 -33.12 -2.28 17.93
N TYR A 104 -31.81 -2.37 17.70
CA TYR A 104 -31.15 -1.72 16.58
C TYR A 104 -31.04 -2.66 15.38
N GLN A 105 -31.60 -2.25 14.24
CA GLN A 105 -31.51 -2.97 12.97
C GLN A 105 -30.60 -2.18 12.02
N PRO A 106 -29.35 -2.62 11.80
CA PRO A 106 -28.48 -1.92 10.89
C PRO A 106 -28.95 -2.10 9.43
N PRO A 107 -28.66 -1.13 8.54
CA PRO A 107 -28.86 -1.31 7.11
C PRO A 107 -28.08 -2.50 6.59
N GLU A 108 -28.60 -3.19 5.57
CA GLU A 108 -27.88 -4.26 4.87
C GLU A 108 -26.73 -3.68 4.05
N TRP A 109 -25.60 -3.42 4.70
CA TRP A 109 -24.36 -2.99 4.06
C TRP A 109 -23.29 -4.07 4.18
N SER A 110 -22.96 -4.70 3.05
CA SER A 110 -21.81 -5.61 2.99
C SER A 110 -20.53 -4.81 2.79
N ILE A 111 -19.62 -4.89 3.76
CA ILE A 111 -18.28 -4.30 3.62
C ILE A 111 -17.46 -5.19 2.68
N ILE A 112 -17.10 -4.67 1.52
CA ILE A 112 -16.24 -5.38 0.56
C ILE A 112 -14.77 -5.11 0.96
N LEU A 113 -14.01 -6.18 1.22
CA LEU A 113 -12.60 -6.09 1.60
C LEU A 113 -11.72 -5.79 0.37
N PRO A 114 -10.90 -4.71 0.38
CA PRO A 114 -9.98 -4.44 -0.71
C PRO A 114 -8.83 -5.45 -0.72
N VAL A 115 -8.47 -5.93 -1.91
CA VAL A 115 -7.29 -6.79 -2.09
C VAL A 115 -6.03 -6.04 -1.64
N GLY A 116 -5.22 -6.70 -0.82
CA GLY A 116 -3.94 -6.16 -0.37
C GLY A 116 -4.02 -5.11 0.74
N ILE A 117 -5.20 -4.83 1.33
CA ILE A 117 -5.36 -3.80 2.37
C ILE A 117 -4.41 -3.93 3.53
N SER A 118 -4.26 -5.13 4.08
CA SER A 118 -3.31 -5.35 5.17
C SER A 118 -1.87 -5.02 4.74
N PHE A 119 -1.47 -5.40 3.52
CA PHE A 119 -0.11 -5.22 3.06
C PHE A 119 0.24 -3.75 2.84
N TYR A 120 -0.54 -2.98 2.07
CA TYR A 120 -0.22 -1.57 1.86
C TYR A 120 -0.34 -0.76 3.16
N THR A 121 -1.31 -1.07 4.03
CA THR A 121 -1.47 -0.40 5.33
C THR A 121 -0.26 -0.64 6.24
N PHE A 122 0.20 -1.88 6.38
CA PHE A 122 1.39 -2.14 7.20
C PHE A 122 2.66 -1.57 6.57
N GLN A 123 2.74 -1.55 5.25
CA GLN A 123 3.90 -1.02 4.52
C GLN A 123 4.02 0.52 4.66
N THR A 124 2.92 1.27 4.48
CA THR A 124 2.92 2.72 4.66
C THR A 124 3.11 3.11 6.12
N MET A 125 2.52 2.36 7.06
CA MET A 125 2.72 2.58 8.49
C MET A 125 4.16 2.29 8.91
N ALA A 126 4.76 1.20 8.43
CA ALA A 126 6.17 0.88 8.69
C ALA A 126 7.09 1.98 8.16
N TYR A 127 6.80 2.54 6.99
CA TYR A 127 7.51 3.71 6.46
C TYR A 127 7.41 4.93 7.37
N SER A 128 6.21 5.31 7.78
CA SER A 128 6.01 6.46 8.69
C SER A 128 6.72 6.25 10.04
N LEU A 129 6.72 5.01 10.57
CA LEU A 129 7.47 4.64 11.77
C LEU A 129 8.98 4.72 11.58
N ASP A 130 9.50 4.22 10.46
CA ASP A 130 10.94 4.26 10.16
C ASP A 130 11.43 5.71 9.98
N VAL A 131 10.64 6.58 9.35
CA VAL A 131 10.93 8.02 9.27
C VAL A 131 10.86 8.69 10.65
N TYR A 132 9.86 8.35 11.48
CA TYR A 132 9.77 8.86 12.86
C TYR A 132 10.98 8.46 13.71
N HIS A 133 11.44 7.21 13.60
CA HIS A 133 12.62 6.71 14.31
C HIS A 133 13.95 7.12 13.66
N ARG A 134 13.93 7.93 12.59
CA ARG A 134 15.12 8.33 11.83
C ARG A 134 15.93 7.14 11.28
N ARG A 135 15.26 6.01 11.01
CA ARG A 135 15.84 4.84 10.34
C ARG A 135 15.78 4.94 8.82
N ALA A 136 14.95 5.84 8.29
CA ALA A 136 14.82 6.11 6.87
C ALA A 136 14.59 7.61 6.63
N GLU A 137 15.09 8.11 5.50
CA GLU A 137 14.68 9.42 4.98
C GLU A 137 13.36 9.28 4.20
N PRO A 138 12.49 10.31 4.20
CA PRO A 138 11.34 10.30 3.33
C PRO A 138 11.79 10.28 1.86
N SER A 139 11.07 9.52 1.03
CA SER A 139 11.34 9.46 -0.40
C SER A 139 11.31 10.86 -1.02
N ARG A 140 12.24 11.11 -1.95
CA ARG A 140 12.41 12.41 -2.62
C ARG A 140 11.40 12.62 -3.75
N SER A 141 10.91 11.52 -4.34
CA SER A 141 9.99 11.52 -5.48
C SER A 141 8.64 10.93 -5.09
N PHE A 142 7.56 11.69 -5.33
CA PHE A 142 6.20 11.19 -5.10
C PHE A 142 5.90 9.96 -5.98
N LEU A 143 6.44 9.94 -7.22
CA LEU A 143 6.32 8.79 -8.12
C LEU A 143 6.89 7.52 -7.49
N ASP A 144 8.04 7.62 -6.82
CA ASP A 144 8.72 6.46 -6.24
C ASP A 144 7.99 5.97 -5.00
N PHE A 145 7.45 6.90 -4.21
CA PHE A 145 6.61 6.56 -3.07
C PHE A 145 5.27 5.94 -3.49
N ALA A 146 4.58 6.54 -4.46
CA ALA A 146 3.32 6.01 -4.98
C ALA A 146 3.52 4.63 -5.61
N LEU A 147 4.60 4.44 -6.38
CA LEU A 147 4.95 3.13 -6.92
C LEU A 147 5.25 2.13 -5.81
N PHE A 148 6.00 2.51 -4.78
CA PHE A 148 6.25 1.67 -3.61
C PHE A 148 4.96 1.20 -2.94
N VAL A 149 4.02 2.10 -2.66
CA VAL A 149 2.76 1.77 -1.98
C VAL A 149 1.85 0.90 -2.84
N THR A 150 1.92 1.03 -4.16
CA THR A 150 0.98 0.36 -5.08
C THR A 150 1.57 -0.83 -5.82
N PHE A 151 2.86 -1.13 -5.67
CA PHE A 151 3.55 -2.14 -6.49
C PHE A 151 2.85 -3.51 -6.49
N PHE A 152 2.11 -3.79 -7.56
CA PHE A 152 1.20 -4.95 -7.63
C PHE A 152 1.85 -6.32 -7.42
N PRO A 153 3.12 -6.58 -7.84
CA PRO A 153 3.71 -7.91 -7.66
C PRO A 153 3.84 -8.31 -6.19
N GLN A 154 3.92 -7.33 -5.29
CA GLN A 154 4.15 -7.57 -3.87
C GLN A 154 2.86 -7.67 -3.06
N LEU A 155 1.82 -6.92 -3.45
CA LEU A 155 0.65 -6.65 -2.61
C LEU A 155 -0.35 -7.81 -2.52
N VAL A 156 -0.17 -8.86 -3.31
CA VAL A 156 -1.08 -10.01 -3.35
C VAL A 156 -0.60 -11.18 -2.48
N ALA A 157 0.71 -11.38 -2.31
CA ALA A 157 1.24 -12.57 -1.61
C ALA A 157 2.68 -12.47 -1.06
N GLY A 158 3.32 -11.30 -1.06
CA GLY A 158 4.71 -11.17 -0.58
C GLY A 158 4.81 -10.95 0.94
N PRO A 159 5.94 -11.27 1.60
CA PRO A 159 6.22 -10.77 2.94
C PRO A 159 6.17 -9.23 2.94
N ILE A 160 5.81 -8.62 4.08
CA ILE A 160 5.76 -7.15 4.21
C ILE A 160 7.15 -6.59 3.91
N VAL A 161 7.33 -5.93 2.77
CA VAL A 161 8.63 -5.41 2.34
C VAL A 161 8.95 -4.13 3.09
N ARG A 162 10.18 -4.07 3.62
CA ARG A 162 10.68 -2.88 4.29
C ARG A 162 10.90 -1.74 3.27
N PRO A 163 10.45 -0.52 3.58
CA PRO A 163 10.64 0.64 2.71
C PRO A 163 12.10 0.89 2.34
N THR A 164 13.00 0.67 3.30
CA THR A 164 14.45 0.81 3.14
C THR A 164 15.06 -0.14 2.11
N HIS A 165 14.38 -1.23 1.75
CA HIS A 165 14.87 -2.19 0.75
C HIS A 165 14.34 -1.90 -0.65
N LEU A 166 13.08 -1.52 -0.78
CA LEU A 166 12.42 -1.37 -2.10
C LEU A 166 12.55 0.04 -2.68
N LEU A 167 12.37 1.09 -1.88
CA LEU A 167 12.44 2.47 -2.38
C LEU A 167 13.78 2.80 -3.08
N PRO A 168 14.96 2.41 -2.55
CA PRO A 168 16.23 2.67 -3.22
C PRO A 168 16.36 2.00 -4.60
N GLN A 169 15.63 0.91 -4.84
CA GLN A 169 15.64 0.22 -6.14
C GLN A 169 14.94 1.05 -7.22
N PHE A 170 13.98 1.91 -6.87
CA PHE A 170 13.34 2.83 -7.81
C PHE A 170 14.18 4.07 -8.12
N ALA A 171 15.17 4.38 -7.28
CA ALA A 171 16.07 5.51 -7.50
C ALA A 171 17.10 5.23 -8.62
N THR A 172 17.50 3.97 -8.79
CA THR A 172 18.52 3.56 -9.76
C THR A 172 17.90 2.77 -10.93
N PRO A 173 18.26 3.07 -12.19
CA PRO A 173 17.84 2.24 -13.31
C PRO A 173 18.30 0.81 -13.15
N ARG A 174 17.39 -0.14 -13.35
CA ARG A 174 17.67 -1.58 -13.30
C ARG A 174 17.29 -2.23 -14.62
N VAL A 175 18.06 -3.24 -14.99
CA VAL A 175 17.81 -4.11 -16.14
C VAL A 175 17.88 -5.54 -15.62
N ALA A 176 16.87 -6.35 -15.93
CA ALA A 176 16.84 -7.74 -15.52
C ALA A 176 17.89 -8.54 -16.32
N THR A 177 18.67 -9.37 -15.62
CA THR A 177 19.57 -10.30 -16.30
C THR A 177 18.79 -11.50 -16.87
N PRO A 178 19.29 -12.18 -17.91
CA PRO A 178 18.66 -13.41 -18.40
C PRO A 178 18.47 -14.45 -17.30
N GLN A 179 19.46 -14.58 -16.41
CA GLN A 179 19.39 -15.50 -15.28
C GLN A 179 18.23 -15.15 -14.31
N GLN A 180 18.00 -13.87 -14.02
CA GLN A 180 16.86 -13.43 -13.22
C GLN A 180 15.52 -13.72 -13.90
N LEU A 181 15.45 -13.56 -15.23
CA LEU A 181 14.25 -13.90 -16.00
C LEU A 181 13.96 -15.40 -15.98
N TYR A 182 14.97 -16.25 -16.19
CA TYR A 182 14.81 -17.70 -16.10
C TYR A 182 14.39 -18.16 -14.71
N TRP A 183 15.01 -17.60 -13.66
CA TRP A 183 14.60 -17.87 -12.28
C TRP A 183 13.16 -17.42 -12.01
N GLY A 184 12.79 -16.23 -12.47
CA GLY A 184 11.42 -15.72 -12.34
C GLY A 184 10.40 -16.61 -13.04
N LEU A 185 10.70 -17.07 -14.26
CA LEU A 185 9.86 -18.02 -14.98
C LEU A 185 9.77 -19.36 -14.25
N GLY A 186 10.88 -19.87 -13.71
CA GLY A 186 10.91 -21.09 -12.90
C GLY A 186 9.99 -20.99 -11.66
N LEU A 187 10.04 -19.86 -10.95
CA LEU A 187 9.15 -19.62 -9.81
C LEU A 187 7.68 -19.57 -10.22
N ILE A 188 7.35 -18.95 -11.36
CA ILE A 188 5.99 -18.93 -11.90
C ILE A 188 5.53 -20.36 -12.25
N THR A 189 6.39 -21.17 -12.87
CA THR A 189 6.03 -22.56 -13.20
C THR A 189 5.84 -23.45 -11.98
N ILE A 190 6.57 -23.21 -10.89
CA ILE A 190 6.40 -23.95 -9.63
C ILE A 190 5.11 -23.53 -8.91
N GLY A 191 4.70 -22.27 -9.04
CA GLY A 191 3.50 -21.72 -8.39
C GLY A 191 2.19 -21.92 -9.17
N LEU A 192 2.23 -22.44 -10.40
CA LEU A 192 1.08 -22.83 -11.22
C LEU A 192 0.63 -24.25 -10.86
#